data_AF-A0A6L4ZGQ0-F1
#
_entry.id   AF-A0A6L4ZGQ0-F1
#
_cell.length_a   1.000
_cell.length_b   1.000
_cell.length_c   1.000
_cell.angle_alpha   90.00
_cell.angle_beta   90.00
_cell.angle_gamma   90.00
#
_symmetry.space_group_name_H-M   'P 1'
#
loop_
_entity.id
_entity.type
_entity.pdbx_description
1 polymer ?
#
loop_
_entity_poly.entity_id
_entity_poly.type
_entity_poly.pdbx_seq_one_letter_code
_entity_poly.pdbx_strand_id
1 'polypeptide(L)'
;VECFAKTAPDMLEVSGEGRNRTYSFIIKAIRTSEEILAEFVERIADTENGLAELLITVGGEFFSDWNLKLGGQLRTELTILWRNTTRPGVLKVGTDVELFPINQNPSPSPLATISVGVDLITSGLGDEEELLPIDLLVEAAQTGEYQLNPTLCEWDWQLSIIPINQSGIDIPYFNPPTLIYWIPDTPTRNDIITLKQALVLRLEKEQLTQEKINCSLEQEKVDLKVQEIFQRLYIDNGKFVNPGSERPILIFQSVVAGSTVKEMFSLLLAESLLIRYPEHPYFGIELSEEQVDTLGKNLFARLDPYSPFTQTQAESYALPLQLVSNVNGQYEVDLPEGSLPLIASEVLKAVSELDLGASLSIRQLYARLRSEPFGLKALPQKLVLLALVSQWRIEFTSELSSDVLTAATLTTEEDLGQYTHIRIPTTISHPPKALSEWFSLLTGQEGDIDLISRSGREQIRNGLQAWQENWVNLAIADRLERLPVDGVTTRLWQMIVSCRRYFDAASSAVTSLLNEEIAVETALCQIIDSFGGKDAIYFHAVNELTILINFLEWLPFFLETKDYILSAERTSDSQIEVERS
;
A
#
# COMPACT_ATOMS: atom_id res chain seq x y z
N VAL A 1 -58.75 30.66 53.58
CA VAL A 1 -59.45 29.84 52.57
C VAL A 1 -59.24 30.38 51.16
N GLU A 2 -59.51 31.66 50.88
CA GLU A 2 -59.22 32.25 49.55
C GLU A 2 -57.73 32.25 49.16
N CYS A 3 -56.81 32.40 50.13
CA CYS A 3 -55.38 32.23 49.88
C CYS A 3 -54.99 30.76 49.54
N PHE A 4 -55.74 29.77 50.05
CA PHE A 4 -55.48 28.34 49.82
C PHE A 4 -56.00 27.91 48.43
N ALA A 5 -57.17 28.42 48.03
CA ALA A 5 -57.70 28.23 46.67
C ALA A 5 -56.82 28.89 45.60
N LYS A 6 -56.14 30.01 45.91
CA LYS A 6 -55.17 30.66 45.00
C LYS A 6 -53.83 29.91 44.87
N THR A 7 -53.46 29.07 45.84
CA THR A 7 -52.15 28.39 45.85
C THR A 7 -52.20 26.94 45.37
N ALA A 8 -53.38 26.32 45.26
CA ALA A 8 -53.56 24.96 44.75
C ALA A 8 -54.71 24.85 43.71
N PRO A 9 -54.67 25.62 42.61
CA PRO A 9 -55.76 25.67 41.64
C PRO A 9 -56.04 24.32 40.95
N ASP A 10 -55.06 23.41 40.89
CA ASP A 10 -55.17 22.15 40.17
C ASP A 10 -55.71 20.96 40.99
N MET A 11 -55.94 21.14 42.30
CA MET A 11 -56.35 20.05 43.22
C MET A 11 -57.74 20.25 43.85
N LEU A 12 -58.40 21.38 43.58
CA LEU A 12 -59.62 21.78 44.29
C LEU A 12 -60.67 22.31 43.31
N GLU A 13 -61.75 21.54 43.14
CA GLU A 13 -62.96 22.02 42.47
C GLU A 13 -63.90 22.61 43.51
N VAL A 14 -64.22 23.90 43.35
CA VAL A 14 -65.11 24.63 44.24
C VAL A 14 -66.45 24.81 43.55
N SER A 15 -67.51 24.20 44.09
CA SER A 15 -68.87 24.37 43.60
C SER A 15 -69.76 25.08 44.64
N GLY A 16 -70.62 25.98 44.17
CA GLY A 16 -71.54 26.79 45.00
C GLY A 16 -71.06 28.21 45.31
N GLU A 17 -71.99 29.08 45.75
CA GLU A 17 -71.73 30.50 46.08
C GLU A 17 -71.93 30.80 47.58
N GLY A 18 -71.18 31.78 48.10
CA GLY A 18 -71.32 32.27 49.47
C GLY A 18 -70.95 31.23 50.54
N ARG A 19 -71.83 31.05 51.54
CA ARG A 19 -71.61 30.14 52.68
C ARG A 19 -71.81 28.65 52.36
N ASN A 20 -72.29 28.31 51.16
CA ASN A 20 -72.56 26.93 50.72
C ASN A 20 -71.49 26.39 49.74
N ARG A 21 -70.23 26.86 49.86
CA ARG A 21 -69.13 26.34 49.04
C ARG A 21 -68.80 24.90 49.43
N THR A 22 -68.88 24.00 48.48
CA THR A 22 -68.40 22.62 48.62
C THR A 22 -67.03 22.53 47.97
N TYR A 23 -66.08 21.97 48.70
CA TYR A 23 -64.68 21.83 48.28
C TYR A 23 -64.40 20.36 48.01
N SER A 24 -64.22 20.02 46.74
CA SER A 24 -63.92 18.66 46.30
C SER A 24 -62.44 18.57 45.97
N PHE A 25 -61.71 17.67 46.63
CA PHE A 25 -60.33 17.37 46.25
C PHE A 25 -60.35 16.46 45.03
N ILE A 26 -59.87 16.96 43.89
CA ILE A 26 -59.62 16.11 42.73
C ILE A 26 -58.24 15.51 42.94
N ILE A 27 -58.20 14.24 43.37
CA ILE A 27 -57.00 13.43 43.20
C ILE A 27 -56.93 13.13 41.70
N LYS A 28 -56.29 14.00 40.92
CA LYS A 28 -55.88 13.62 39.56
C LYS A 28 -54.98 12.41 39.75
N ALA A 29 -55.37 11.27 39.15
CA ALA A 29 -54.53 10.08 39.17
C ALA A 29 -53.13 10.50 38.73
N ILE A 30 -52.15 10.37 39.62
CA ILE A 30 -50.76 10.67 39.31
C ILE A 30 -50.35 9.58 38.34
N ARG A 31 -50.42 9.88 37.04
CA ARG A 31 -49.90 8.98 36.01
C ARG A 31 -48.43 8.74 36.31
N THR A 32 -48.03 7.48 36.31
CA THR A 32 -46.61 7.15 36.50
C THR A 32 -45.82 7.58 35.27
N SER A 33 -44.53 7.85 35.41
CA SER A 33 -43.66 8.16 34.26
C SER A 33 -43.68 7.04 33.21
N GLU A 34 -43.86 5.79 33.65
CA GLU A 34 -44.01 4.62 32.78
C GLU A 34 -45.31 4.67 31.95
N GLU A 35 -46.45 5.04 32.56
CA GLU A 35 -47.73 5.18 31.86
C GLU A 35 -47.75 6.30 30.83
N ILE A 36 -47.00 7.37 31.07
CA ILE A 36 -46.87 8.48 30.13
C ILE A 36 -45.92 8.06 28.98
N LEU A 37 -44.76 7.47 29.29
CA LEU A 37 -43.84 6.98 28.27
C LEU A 37 -44.47 5.91 27.37
N ALA A 38 -45.28 5.01 27.92
CA ALA A 38 -45.98 3.98 27.14
C ALA A 38 -46.88 4.59 26.05
N GLU A 39 -47.58 5.69 26.34
CA GLU A 39 -48.44 6.37 25.37
C GLU A 39 -47.65 6.94 24.19
N PHE A 40 -46.45 7.50 24.45
CA PHE A 40 -45.58 8.00 23.39
C PHE A 40 -44.92 6.87 22.60
N VAL A 41 -44.56 5.78 23.27
CA VAL A 41 -43.97 4.58 22.65
C VAL A 41 -44.92 3.95 21.64
N GLU A 42 -46.23 3.93 21.91
CA GLU A 42 -47.25 3.41 20.98
C GLU A 42 -47.34 4.20 19.67
N ARG A 43 -46.84 5.44 19.63
CA ARG A 43 -46.85 6.29 18.42
C ARG A 43 -45.72 5.96 17.44
N ILE A 44 -44.64 5.33 17.91
CA ILE A 44 -43.47 4.93 17.11
C ILE A 44 -43.72 3.55 16.50
N ALA A 45 -43.46 3.37 15.22
CA ALA A 45 -43.66 2.07 14.56
C ALA A 45 -42.53 1.08 14.94
N ASP A 46 -42.82 -0.22 14.97
CA ASP A 46 -41.78 -1.25 15.24
C ASP A 46 -40.67 -1.27 14.17
N THR A 47 -40.97 -0.79 12.96
CA THR A 47 -40.07 -0.78 11.80
C THR A 47 -39.36 0.56 11.59
N GLU A 48 -39.51 1.50 12.52
CA GLU A 48 -38.98 2.85 12.37
C GLU A 48 -37.45 2.84 12.28
N ASN A 49 -36.90 3.46 11.23
CA ASN A 49 -35.44 3.47 10.96
C ASN A 49 -34.64 4.07 12.13
N GLY A 50 -35.23 5.04 12.85
CA GLY A 50 -34.62 5.65 14.03
C GLY A 50 -34.28 4.66 15.14
N LEU A 51 -34.99 3.51 15.23
CA LEU A 51 -34.68 2.46 16.20
C LEU A 51 -33.35 1.77 15.88
N ALA A 52 -33.12 1.46 14.59
CA ALA A 52 -31.90 0.80 14.16
C ALA A 52 -30.71 1.77 14.20
N GLU A 53 -30.88 3.02 13.77
CA GLU A 53 -29.85 4.05 13.88
C GLU A 53 -29.44 4.27 15.33
N LEU A 54 -30.42 4.42 16.24
CA LEU A 54 -30.17 4.59 17.66
C LEU A 54 -29.31 3.45 18.21
N LEU A 55 -29.71 2.20 17.92
CA LEU A 55 -28.99 1.03 18.39
C LEU A 55 -27.55 0.99 17.87
N ILE A 56 -27.32 1.27 16.58
CA ILE A 56 -25.99 1.26 15.97
C ILE A 56 -25.10 2.36 16.55
N THR A 57 -25.65 3.55 16.86
CA THR A 57 -24.85 4.66 17.40
C THR A 57 -24.27 4.38 18.79
N VAL A 58 -24.88 3.46 19.54
CA VAL A 58 -24.38 2.99 20.85
C VAL A 58 -23.07 2.20 20.72
N GLY A 59 -22.68 1.77 19.52
CA GLY A 59 -21.38 1.15 19.27
C GLY A 59 -20.19 2.00 19.75
N GLY A 60 -20.33 3.33 19.88
CA GLY A 60 -19.28 4.19 20.43
C GLY A 60 -18.98 4.00 21.92
N GLU A 61 -19.88 3.34 22.65
CA GLU A 61 -19.62 2.91 24.04
C GLU A 61 -18.71 1.66 24.08
N PHE A 62 -18.61 0.92 22.97
CA PHE A 62 -17.80 -0.29 22.84
C PHE A 62 -16.49 -0.05 22.10
N PHE A 63 -16.48 0.84 21.11
CA PHE A 63 -15.31 1.11 20.28
C PHE A 63 -14.97 2.60 20.24
N SER A 64 -13.72 2.93 20.58
CA SER A 64 -13.28 4.33 20.68
C SER A 64 -13.17 5.08 19.34
N ASP A 65 -13.05 4.36 18.22
CA ASP A 65 -12.99 4.90 16.86
C ASP A 65 -14.34 4.80 16.10
N TRP A 66 -15.43 4.55 16.83
CA TRP A 66 -16.79 4.55 16.29
C TRP A 66 -17.28 5.98 16.01
N ASN A 67 -17.42 6.32 14.74
CA ASN A 67 -17.81 7.68 14.33
C ASN A 67 -19.24 7.77 13.75
N LEU A 68 -20.07 6.74 13.92
CA LEU A 68 -21.45 6.74 13.45
C LEU A 68 -22.35 7.49 14.45
N LYS A 69 -23.07 8.52 13.98
CA LYS A 69 -23.90 9.40 14.81
C LYS A 69 -25.36 9.39 14.36
N LEU A 70 -26.27 9.49 15.33
CA LEU A 70 -27.71 9.54 15.10
C LEU A 70 -28.09 10.79 14.29
N GLY A 71 -28.87 10.64 13.22
CA GLY A 71 -29.22 11.75 12.32
C GLY A 71 -28.02 12.36 11.57
N GLY A 72 -26.87 11.68 11.58
CA GLY A 72 -25.62 12.09 10.96
C GLY A 72 -25.16 11.13 9.88
N GLN A 73 -23.86 11.14 9.61
CA GLN A 73 -23.25 10.29 8.59
C GLN A 73 -23.19 8.82 9.07
N LEU A 74 -23.93 7.92 8.41
CA LEU A 74 -23.92 6.48 8.67
C LEU A 74 -22.80 5.73 7.91
N ARG A 75 -21.69 6.45 7.68
CA ARG A 75 -20.52 5.98 6.93
C ARG A 75 -19.27 6.61 7.55
N THR A 76 -18.25 5.81 7.78
CA THR A 76 -16.94 6.27 8.26
C THR A 76 -15.83 5.54 7.53
N GLU A 77 -14.74 6.26 7.28
CA GLU A 77 -13.55 5.73 6.61
C GLU A 77 -12.54 5.34 7.66
N LEU A 78 -12.00 4.13 7.52
CA LEU A 78 -11.07 3.56 8.48
C LEU A 78 -9.90 2.94 7.72
N THR A 79 -8.73 2.99 8.35
CA THR A 79 -7.52 2.35 7.84
C THR A 79 -7.12 1.28 8.83
N ILE A 80 -6.94 0.06 8.33
CA ILE A 80 -6.40 -1.06 9.09
C ILE A 80 -4.96 -1.36 8.64
N LEU A 81 -4.18 -1.99 9.51
CA LEU A 81 -2.86 -2.50 9.15
C LEU A 81 -2.98 -3.98 8.78
N TRP A 82 -2.42 -4.34 7.62
CA TRP A 82 -2.29 -5.73 7.16
C TRP A 82 -0.95 -5.90 6.44
N ARG A 83 -0.16 -6.89 6.87
CA ARG A 83 1.21 -7.11 6.37
C ARG A 83 2.09 -5.86 6.44
N ASN A 84 1.89 -5.05 7.49
CA ASN A 84 2.53 -3.74 7.70
C ASN A 84 2.28 -2.74 6.55
N THR A 85 1.16 -2.86 5.86
CA THR A 85 0.64 -1.86 4.93
C THR A 85 -0.71 -1.34 5.38
N THR A 86 -0.96 -0.07 5.12
CA THR A 86 -2.25 0.57 5.39
C THR A 86 -3.29 0.18 4.35
N ARG A 87 -4.46 -0.22 4.84
CA ARG A 87 -5.61 -0.67 4.04
C ARG A 87 -6.81 0.22 4.32
N PRO A 88 -7.07 1.23 3.48
CA PRO A 88 -8.27 2.04 3.60
C PRO A 88 -9.50 1.19 3.31
N GLY A 89 -10.54 1.38 4.08
CA GLY A 89 -11.83 0.79 3.85
C GLY A 89 -12.92 1.59 4.53
N VAL A 90 -14.14 1.10 4.39
CA VAL A 90 -15.34 1.83 4.79
C VAL A 90 -16.14 0.97 5.76
N LEU A 91 -16.52 1.57 6.89
CA LEU A 91 -17.56 1.07 7.76
C LEU A 91 -18.83 1.87 7.50
N LYS A 92 -19.94 1.20 7.19
CA LYS A 92 -21.23 1.87 6.98
C LYS A 92 -22.42 1.04 7.41
N VAL A 93 -23.58 1.69 7.47
CA VAL A 93 -24.86 1.04 7.73
C VAL A 93 -25.58 0.77 6.40
N GLY A 94 -26.14 -0.43 6.26
CA GLY A 94 -26.92 -0.84 5.09
C GLY A 94 -26.18 -1.77 4.13
N THR A 95 -26.83 -2.06 3.00
CA THR A 95 -26.46 -3.17 2.10
C THR A 95 -25.69 -2.75 0.85
N ASP A 96 -25.63 -1.46 0.53
CA ASP A 96 -25.01 -0.98 -0.70
C ASP A 96 -23.53 -1.36 -0.76
N VAL A 97 -23.03 -1.74 -1.92
CA VAL A 97 -21.62 -2.16 -2.10
C VAL A 97 -20.85 -1.03 -2.78
N GLU A 98 -19.78 -0.56 -2.13
CA GLU A 98 -18.81 0.43 -2.64
C GLU A 98 -17.50 -0.24 -3.10
N LEU A 99 -17.34 -1.53 -2.81
CA LEU A 99 -16.25 -2.34 -3.34
C LEU A 99 -16.57 -2.79 -4.75
N PHE A 100 -15.80 -2.29 -5.72
CA PHE A 100 -15.87 -2.77 -7.09
C PHE A 100 -14.82 -3.87 -7.30
N PRO A 101 -15.19 -5.04 -7.84
CA PRO A 101 -14.21 -5.98 -8.36
C PRO A 101 -13.46 -5.29 -9.49
N ILE A 102 -12.15 -5.15 -9.36
CA ILE A 102 -11.34 -4.29 -10.26
C ILE A 102 -11.26 -4.89 -11.68
N ASN A 103 -11.58 -6.17 -11.85
CA ASN A 103 -11.50 -6.90 -13.12
C ASN A 103 -12.86 -7.20 -13.80
N GLN A 104 -13.99 -6.67 -13.32
CA GLN A 104 -15.21 -6.75 -14.11
C GLN A 104 -15.29 -5.51 -15.01
N ASN A 105 -15.15 -5.75 -16.32
CA ASN A 105 -15.64 -4.85 -17.35
C ASN A 105 -17.00 -4.31 -16.90
N PRO A 106 -17.21 -2.99 -16.78
CA PRO A 106 -18.57 -2.49 -16.70
C PRO A 106 -19.23 -2.89 -18.02
N SER A 107 -20.15 -3.85 -17.95
CA SER A 107 -21.07 -4.13 -19.04
C SER A 107 -21.59 -2.77 -19.55
N PRO A 108 -21.57 -2.49 -20.86
CA PRO A 108 -21.93 -1.18 -21.35
C PRO A 108 -23.35 -0.85 -20.89
N SER A 109 -23.51 0.32 -20.26
CA SER A 109 -24.82 0.93 -19.99
C SER A 109 -25.75 0.77 -21.20
N PRO A 110 -27.08 0.68 -20.99
CA PRO A 110 -28.01 0.18 -21.99
C PRO A 110 -28.14 1.20 -23.14
N LEU A 111 -27.38 0.99 -24.21
CA LEU A 111 -27.61 1.65 -25.47
C LEU A 111 -28.73 0.91 -26.19
N ALA A 112 -29.86 1.61 -26.26
CA ALA A 112 -30.82 1.63 -27.36
C ALA A 112 -31.07 0.28 -28.07
N THR A 113 -32.27 -0.25 -27.85
CA THR A 113 -32.97 -1.18 -28.73
C THR A 113 -32.69 -0.89 -30.20
N ILE A 114 -31.85 -1.72 -30.81
CA ILE A 114 -31.84 -1.92 -32.26
C ILE A 114 -32.20 -3.38 -32.48
N SER A 115 -33.47 -3.57 -32.85
CA SER A 115 -34.01 -4.82 -33.34
C SER A 115 -33.25 -5.26 -34.59
N VAL A 116 -32.49 -6.33 -34.49
CA VAL A 116 -32.12 -7.16 -35.64
C VAL A 116 -32.59 -8.56 -35.31
N GLY A 117 -33.71 -8.93 -35.94
CA GLY A 117 -34.22 -10.29 -35.90
C GLY A 117 -33.30 -11.21 -36.69
N VAL A 118 -33.01 -12.37 -36.12
CA VAL A 118 -32.62 -13.56 -36.89
C VAL A 118 -33.34 -14.74 -36.27
N ASP A 119 -34.06 -15.43 -37.15
CA ASP A 119 -34.94 -16.55 -36.91
C ASP A 119 -34.24 -17.77 -36.30
N LEU A 120 -34.96 -18.37 -35.36
CA LEU A 120 -35.17 -19.81 -35.16
C LEU A 120 -34.39 -20.77 -36.08
N ILE A 121 -33.44 -21.50 -35.49
CA ILE A 121 -33.32 -22.95 -35.74
C ILE A 121 -33.24 -23.66 -34.39
N THR A 122 -34.36 -24.27 -34.03
CA THR A 122 -34.52 -25.29 -33.00
C THR A 122 -34.31 -26.67 -33.62
N SER A 123 -33.33 -27.41 -33.11
CA SER A 123 -33.24 -28.89 -33.15
C SER A 123 -32.02 -29.29 -32.33
N GLY A 124 -32.04 -30.14 -31.32
CA GLY A 124 -33.06 -30.98 -30.74
C GLY A 124 -32.36 -32.07 -29.93
N LEU A 125 -32.84 -32.28 -28.70
CA LEU A 125 -32.80 -33.51 -27.88
C LEU A 125 -31.45 -34.13 -27.48
N GLY A 126 -31.30 -34.30 -26.16
CA GLY A 126 -30.40 -35.26 -25.54
C GLY A 126 -30.24 -35.02 -24.05
N ASP A 127 -31.08 -35.64 -23.23
CA ASP A 127 -30.92 -35.74 -21.79
C ASP A 127 -29.66 -36.55 -21.45
N GLU A 128 -28.59 -35.91 -20.98
CA GLU A 128 -27.54 -36.55 -20.19
C GLU A 128 -27.03 -35.58 -19.10
N GLU A 129 -26.95 -36.08 -17.87
CA GLU A 129 -26.28 -35.42 -16.74
C GLU A 129 -24.79 -35.23 -17.08
N GLU A 130 -24.40 -34.02 -17.48
CA GLU A 130 -22.99 -33.67 -17.69
C GLU A 130 -22.51 -32.76 -16.55
N LEU A 131 -21.64 -33.32 -15.71
CA LEU A 131 -20.77 -32.61 -14.79
C LEU A 131 -20.04 -31.49 -15.55
N LEU A 132 -20.19 -30.25 -15.09
CA LEU A 132 -19.52 -29.09 -15.69
C LEU A 132 -18.00 -29.32 -15.76
N PRO A 133 -17.35 -29.21 -16.93
CA PRO A 133 -15.90 -29.31 -17.03
C PRO A 133 -15.27 -28.09 -16.36
N ILE A 134 -14.34 -28.33 -15.44
CA ILE A 134 -13.48 -27.31 -14.79
C ILE A 134 -12.62 -26.56 -15.83
N ASP A 135 -12.53 -27.07 -17.06
CA ASP A 135 -11.68 -26.53 -18.12
C ASP A 135 -12.23 -25.25 -18.79
N LEU A 136 -13.48 -24.85 -18.56
CA LEU A 136 -14.03 -23.58 -19.09
C LEU A 136 -13.78 -22.35 -18.22
N LEU A 137 -13.22 -22.50 -17.00
CA LEU A 137 -12.81 -21.37 -16.14
C LEU A 137 -11.37 -20.93 -16.37
N VAL A 138 -10.59 -21.67 -17.17
CA VAL A 138 -9.16 -21.36 -17.41
C VAL A 138 -8.94 -20.65 -18.75
N GLU A 139 -9.82 -20.81 -19.74
CA GLU A 139 -9.65 -20.19 -21.06
C GLU A 139 -10.14 -18.73 -21.15
N ALA A 140 -10.98 -18.26 -20.22
CA ALA A 140 -11.42 -16.86 -20.19
C ALA A 140 -10.33 -15.86 -19.69
N ALA A 141 -9.16 -16.36 -19.28
CA ALA A 141 -8.07 -15.56 -18.73
C ALA A 141 -7.01 -15.10 -19.74
N GLN A 142 -7.09 -15.48 -21.03
CA GLN A 142 -5.92 -15.35 -21.93
C GLN A 142 -6.03 -14.41 -23.13
N THR A 143 -7.16 -13.78 -23.41
CA THR A 143 -7.21 -12.75 -24.48
C THR A 143 -8.25 -11.67 -24.16
N GLY A 144 -7.86 -10.69 -23.37
CA GLY A 144 -8.64 -9.48 -23.15
C GLY A 144 -7.74 -8.26 -23.29
N GLU A 145 -8.00 -7.42 -24.29
CA GLU A 145 -7.47 -6.06 -24.29
C GLU A 145 -7.92 -5.37 -23.00
N TYR A 146 -6.93 -4.98 -22.18
CA TYR A 146 -7.16 -4.34 -20.89
C TYR A 146 -7.68 -2.92 -21.08
N GLN A 147 -8.98 -2.71 -20.95
CA GLN A 147 -9.51 -1.37 -20.69
C GLN A 147 -9.47 -1.11 -19.19
N LEU A 148 -8.45 -0.35 -18.76
CA LEU A 148 -8.34 0.18 -17.40
C LEU A 148 -9.64 0.92 -17.04
N ASN A 149 -10.37 0.41 -16.05
CA ASN A 149 -11.47 1.14 -15.44
C ASN A 149 -10.86 2.38 -14.73
N PRO A 150 -11.15 3.62 -15.16
CA PRO A 150 -10.44 4.81 -14.68
C PRO A 150 -10.74 5.16 -13.22
N THR A 151 -11.78 4.56 -12.64
CA THR A 151 -12.11 4.67 -11.23
C THR A 151 -11.44 3.52 -10.47
N LEU A 152 -10.21 3.77 -10.02
CA LEU A 152 -9.58 2.99 -8.95
C LEU A 152 -10.61 2.78 -7.83
N CYS A 153 -10.89 1.53 -7.47
CA CYS A 153 -11.59 1.27 -6.22
C CYS A 153 -10.67 1.75 -5.08
N GLU A 154 -11.03 2.87 -4.46
CA GLU A 154 -10.21 3.50 -3.41
C GLU A 154 -10.09 2.58 -2.18
N TRP A 155 -11.09 1.71 -1.97
CA TRP A 155 -11.27 0.88 -0.78
C TRP A 155 -10.78 -0.56 -0.96
N ASP A 156 -9.99 -1.04 0.00
CA ASP A 156 -9.52 -2.43 0.09
C ASP A 156 -10.56 -3.37 0.69
N TRP A 157 -11.41 -2.85 1.57
CA TRP A 157 -12.39 -3.61 2.31
C TRP A 157 -13.61 -2.73 2.65
N GLN A 158 -14.72 -3.39 2.95
CA GLN A 158 -15.95 -2.73 3.39
C GLN A 158 -16.62 -3.58 4.45
N LEU A 159 -17.11 -2.91 5.47
CA LEU A 159 -17.95 -3.47 6.51
C LEU A 159 -19.33 -2.82 6.46
N SER A 160 -20.35 -3.63 6.24
CA SER A 160 -21.74 -3.24 6.19
C SER A 160 -22.48 -3.73 7.43
N ILE A 161 -22.82 -2.83 8.34
CA ILE A 161 -23.68 -3.13 9.49
C ILE A 161 -25.12 -3.19 9.02
N ILE A 162 -25.76 -4.32 9.27
CA ILE A 162 -27.15 -4.54 8.89
C ILE A 162 -28.08 -4.05 10.00
N PRO A 163 -28.99 -3.11 9.71
CA PRO A 163 -30.03 -2.69 10.65
C PRO A 163 -30.90 -3.85 11.15
N ILE A 164 -31.34 -3.80 12.41
CA ILE A 164 -32.24 -4.80 13.01
C ILE A 164 -33.60 -4.93 12.29
N ASN A 165 -34.01 -3.91 11.53
CA ASN A 165 -35.25 -3.90 10.75
C ASN A 165 -35.07 -4.46 9.31
N GLN A 166 -33.85 -4.87 8.94
CA GLN A 166 -33.52 -5.44 7.63
C GLN A 166 -33.08 -6.91 7.76
N SER A 167 -33.98 -7.76 8.25
CA SER A 167 -33.74 -9.21 8.31
C SER A 167 -33.95 -9.86 6.93
N GLY A 168 -33.05 -10.76 6.54
CA GLY A 168 -33.18 -11.54 5.29
C GLY A 168 -32.56 -10.93 4.04
N ILE A 169 -31.36 -10.35 4.15
CA ILE A 169 -30.66 -9.80 2.99
C ILE A 169 -30.18 -10.95 2.10
N ASP A 170 -30.60 -10.93 0.84
CA ASP A 170 -29.98 -11.74 -0.21
C ASP A 170 -28.59 -11.18 -0.49
N ILE A 171 -27.56 -11.86 0.02
CA ILE A 171 -26.17 -11.49 -0.20
C ILE A 171 -25.75 -12.03 -1.59
N PRO A 172 -25.45 -11.16 -2.57
CA PRO A 172 -24.99 -11.62 -3.88
C PRO A 172 -23.71 -12.44 -3.76
N TYR A 173 -23.65 -13.59 -4.43
CA TYR A 173 -22.49 -14.48 -4.41
C TYR A 173 -21.24 -13.87 -5.08
N PHE A 174 -21.42 -12.87 -5.97
CA PHE A 174 -20.36 -12.26 -6.77
C PHE A 174 -19.65 -11.07 -6.10
N ASN A 175 -19.85 -10.85 -4.81
CA ASN A 175 -19.21 -9.73 -4.11
C ASN A 175 -17.74 -10.07 -3.73
N PRO A 176 -16.87 -9.04 -3.60
CA PRO A 176 -15.47 -9.25 -3.21
C PRO A 176 -15.34 -9.91 -1.83
N PRO A 177 -14.30 -10.75 -1.61
CA PRO A 177 -14.10 -11.45 -0.33
C PRO A 177 -13.75 -10.52 0.84
N THR A 178 -13.46 -9.24 0.58
CA THR A 178 -13.21 -8.23 1.61
C THR A 178 -14.44 -7.38 1.96
N LEU A 179 -15.60 -7.72 1.40
CA LEU A 179 -16.89 -7.25 1.87
C LEU A 179 -17.34 -8.11 3.03
N ILE A 180 -17.64 -7.50 4.17
CA ILE A 180 -18.17 -8.21 5.34
C ILE A 180 -19.48 -7.57 5.75
N TYR A 181 -20.49 -8.41 5.98
CA TYR A 181 -21.75 -8.02 6.59
C TYR A 181 -21.75 -8.34 8.07
N TRP A 182 -22.06 -7.35 8.91
CA TRP A 182 -22.28 -7.53 10.33
C TRP A 182 -23.78 -7.57 10.60
N ILE A 183 -24.29 -8.78 10.76
CA ILE A 183 -25.71 -9.09 10.86
C ILE A 183 -26.09 -9.25 12.34
N PRO A 184 -27.05 -8.48 12.87
CA PRO A 184 -27.50 -8.65 14.24
C PRO A 184 -28.35 -9.93 14.39
N ASP A 185 -28.43 -10.41 15.62
CA ASP A 185 -29.44 -11.39 16.00
C ASP A 185 -30.86 -10.78 16.00
N THR A 186 -31.88 -11.62 16.12
CA THR A 186 -33.28 -11.18 16.07
C THR A 186 -33.65 -10.44 17.38
N PRO A 187 -34.14 -9.19 17.31
CA PRO A 187 -34.60 -8.48 18.49
C PRO A 187 -35.89 -9.12 19.03
N THR A 188 -35.99 -9.22 20.35
CA THR A 188 -37.21 -9.59 21.06
C THR A 188 -38.16 -8.39 21.14
N ARG A 189 -39.44 -8.65 21.42
CA ARG A 189 -40.44 -7.58 21.61
C ARG A 189 -40.07 -6.58 22.70
N ASN A 190 -39.43 -7.05 23.78
CA ASN A 190 -39.00 -6.16 24.88
C ASN A 190 -37.85 -5.25 24.46
N ASP A 191 -36.95 -5.72 23.58
CA ASP A 191 -35.88 -4.90 23.04
C ASP A 191 -36.46 -3.75 22.22
N ILE A 192 -37.42 -4.06 21.34
CA ILE A 192 -38.10 -3.05 20.51
C ILE A 192 -38.80 -2.00 21.39
N ILE A 193 -39.51 -2.42 22.43
CA ILE A 193 -40.16 -1.48 23.37
C ILE A 193 -39.12 -0.57 24.05
N THR A 194 -37.99 -1.15 24.48
CA THR A 194 -36.91 -0.39 25.13
C THR A 194 -36.27 0.61 24.17
N LEU A 195 -36.03 0.22 22.91
CA LEU A 195 -35.51 1.11 21.87
C LEU A 195 -36.48 2.25 21.55
N LYS A 196 -37.79 1.98 21.52
CA LYS A 196 -38.80 3.02 21.34
C LYS A 196 -38.80 4.00 22.51
N GLN A 197 -38.72 3.52 23.75
CA GLN A 197 -38.60 4.38 24.93
C GLN A 197 -37.38 5.29 24.83
N ALA A 198 -36.25 4.72 24.42
CA ALA A 198 -34.99 5.44 24.24
C ALA A 198 -35.08 6.51 23.14
N LEU A 199 -35.82 6.23 22.05
CA LEU A 199 -36.04 7.15 20.94
C LEU A 199 -37.01 8.28 21.33
N VAL A 200 -38.12 7.96 22.00
CA VAL A 200 -39.09 8.93 22.55
C VAL A 200 -38.39 9.94 23.48
N LEU A 201 -37.55 9.46 24.40
CA LEU A 201 -36.82 10.32 25.35
C LEU A 201 -35.88 11.32 24.65
N ARG A 202 -35.39 10.98 23.44
CA ARG A 202 -34.51 11.85 22.63
C ARG A 202 -35.29 12.82 21.75
N LEU A 203 -36.35 12.36 21.09
CA LEU A 203 -37.12 13.16 20.12
C LEU A 203 -38.16 14.07 20.79
N GLU A 204 -38.83 13.59 21.84
CA GLU A 204 -39.99 14.27 22.46
C GLU A 204 -39.65 14.90 23.81
N LYS A 205 -38.37 15.25 24.03
CA LYS A 205 -37.85 15.75 25.30
C LYS A 205 -38.64 16.94 25.85
N GLU A 206 -39.05 17.86 24.99
CA GLU A 206 -39.81 19.05 25.37
C GLU A 206 -41.21 18.70 25.88
N GLN A 207 -41.93 17.79 25.20
CA GLN A 207 -43.28 17.36 25.57
C GLN A 207 -43.26 16.53 26.87
N LEU A 208 -42.28 15.65 27.03
CA LEU A 208 -42.12 14.84 28.25
C LEU A 208 -41.74 15.69 29.47
N THR A 209 -40.97 16.77 29.27
CA THR A 209 -40.65 17.71 30.34
C THR A 209 -41.89 18.50 30.79
N GLN A 210 -42.81 18.82 29.86
CA GLN A 210 -44.10 19.45 30.19
C GLN A 210 -44.98 18.52 31.04
N GLU A 211 -44.90 17.21 30.80
CA GLU A 211 -45.53 16.16 31.62
C GLU A 211 -44.76 15.85 32.93
N LYS A 212 -43.79 16.69 33.31
CA LYS A 212 -42.98 16.61 34.54
C LYS A 212 -42.13 15.35 34.66
N ILE A 213 -41.78 14.71 33.54
CA ILE A 213 -40.85 13.58 33.52
C ILE A 213 -39.41 14.10 33.62
N ASN A 214 -38.60 13.49 34.48
CA ASN A 214 -37.17 13.74 34.51
C ASN A 214 -36.49 12.95 33.37
N CYS A 215 -36.49 13.52 32.16
CA CYS A 215 -35.95 12.87 30.97
C CYS A 215 -34.48 12.47 31.14
N SER A 216 -33.67 13.23 31.90
CA SER A 216 -32.25 12.91 32.10
C SER A 216 -32.05 11.60 32.86
N LEU A 217 -32.82 11.39 33.94
CA LEU A 217 -32.71 10.22 34.78
C LEU A 217 -33.29 8.97 34.11
N GLU A 218 -34.40 9.11 33.39
CA GLU A 218 -34.98 7.99 32.64
C GLU A 218 -34.14 7.63 31.42
N GLN A 219 -33.51 8.61 30.77
CA GLN A 219 -32.59 8.36 29.66
C GLN A 219 -31.37 7.56 30.11
N GLU A 220 -30.73 7.90 31.23
CA GLU A 220 -29.58 7.15 31.75
C GLU A 220 -29.92 5.66 32.01
N LYS A 221 -31.08 5.38 32.61
CA LYS A 221 -31.54 4.00 32.85
C LYS A 221 -31.80 3.24 31.56
N VAL A 222 -32.42 3.89 30.58
CA VAL A 222 -32.77 3.27 29.31
C VAL A 222 -31.52 3.07 28.45
N ASP A 223 -30.57 4.00 28.48
CA ASP A 223 -29.33 3.94 27.70
C ASP A 223 -28.47 2.74 28.11
N LEU A 224 -28.39 2.40 29.41
CA LEU A 224 -27.75 1.16 29.88
C LEU A 224 -28.40 -0.09 29.29
N LYS A 225 -29.74 -0.14 29.22
CA LYS A 225 -30.44 -1.27 28.60
C LYS A 225 -30.23 -1.32 27.08
N VAL A 226 -30.14 -0.17 26.41
CA VAL A 226 -29.83 -0.11 24.98
C VAL A 226 -28.41 -0.63 24.72
N GLN A 227 -27.44 -0.33 25.59
CA GLN A 227 -26.09 -0.92 25.53
C GLN A 227 -26.13 -2.44 25.68
N GLU A 228 -26.87 -2.97 26.65
CA GLU A 228 -27.05 -4.42 26.83
C GLU A 228 -27.70 -5.07 25.59
N ILE A 229 -28.67 -4.40 24.97
CA ILE A 229 -29.30 -4.86 23.71
C ILE A 229 -28.28 -4.89 22.58
N PHE A 230 -27.47 -3.84 22.42
CA PHE A 230 -26.43 -3.77 21.38
C PHE A 230 -25.42 -4.89 21.56
N GLN A 231 -24.92 -5.06 22.79
CA GLN A 231 -23.98 -6.12 23.12
C GLN A 231 -24.55 -7.49 22.75
N ARG A 232 -25.76 -7.81 23.19
CA ARG A 232 -26.36 -9.11 22.89
C ARG A 232 -26.58 -9.33 21.39
N LEU A 233 -27.14 -8.34 20.68
CA LEU A 233 -27.55 -8.51 19.29
C LEU A 233 -26.37 -8.49 18.31
N TYR A 234 -25.37 -7.63 18.51
CA TYR A 234 -24.26 -7.45 17.57
C TYR A 234 -22.96 -8.11 18.03
N ILE A 235 -22.69 -8.14 19.32
CA ILE A 235 -21.42 -8.64 19.85
C ILE A 235 -21.52 -10.12 20.21
N ASP A 236 -22.48 -10.50 21.05
CA ASP A 236 -22.55 -11.85 21.60
C ASP A 236 -23.16 -12.84 20.61
N ASN A 237 -24.27 -12.46 19.96
CA ASN A 237 -25.00 -13.32 19.02
C ASN A 237 -24.92 -12.85 17.56
N GLY A 238 -24.32 -11.69 17.31
CA GLY A 238 -24.17 -11.15 15.96
C GLY A 238 -23.27 -12.03 15.10
N LYS A 239 -23.47 -11.97 13.79
CA LYS A 239 -22.74 -12.78 12.81
C LYS A 239 -22.02 -11.90 11.81
N PHE A 240 -20.78 -12.30 11.51
CA PHE A 240 -20.01 -11.73 10.42
C PHE A 240 -20.08 -12.69 9.23
N VAL A 241 -20.57 -12.20 8.10
CA VAL A 241 -20.77 -12.99 6.89
C VAL A 241 -19.98 -12.35 5.75
N ASN A 242 -19.16 -13.17 5.10
CA ASN A 242 -18.43 -12.80 3.90
C ASN A 242 -19.15 -13.42 2.68
N PRO A 243 -19.50 -12.63 1.65
CA PRO A 243 -20.06 -13.17 0.40
C PRO A 243 -19.16 -14.25 -0.19
N GLY A 244 -19.72 -15.42 -0.47
CA GLY A 244 -18.96 -16.55 -1.03
C GLY A 244 -18.28 -17.45 0.02
N SER A 245 -18.38 -17.15 1.32
CA SER A 245 -18.02 -18.09 2.39
C SER A 245 -19.27 -18.58 3.11
N GLU A 246 -19.47 -19.91 3.16
CA GLU A 246 -20.54 -20.53 3.96
C GLU A 246 -20.25 -20.49 5.47
N ARG A 247 -19.03 -20.13 5.87
CA ARG A 247 -18.61 -20.12 7.28
C ARG A 247 -18.76 -18.73 7.88
N PRO A 248 -19.52 -18.56 8.98
CA PRO A 248 -19.53 -17.31 9.73
C PRO A 248 -18.15 -17.07 10.35
N ILE A 249 -17.70 -15.82 10.35
CA ILE A 249 -16.41 -15.46 10.97
C ILE A 249 -16.62 -15.44 12.50
N LEU A 250 -15.86 -16.26 13.22
CA LEU A 250 -15.96 -16.38 14.67
C LEU A 250 -15.15 -15.27 15.34
N ILE A 251 -15.77 -14.46 16.20
CA ILE A 251 -15.04 -13.51 17.05
C ILE A 251 -14.59 -14.21 18.34
N PHE A 252 -13.34 -14.00 18.73
CA PHE A 252 -12.89 -14.31 20.07
C PHE A 252 -13.38 -13.23 21.04
N GLN A 253 -14.17 -13.60 22.04
CA GLN A 253 -14.76 -12.68 23.06
C GLN A 253 -13.73 -11.78 23.77
N SER A 254 -12.44 -12.12 23.71
CA SER A 254 -11.33 -11.33 24.26
C SER A 254 -11.06 -10.00 23.54
N VAL A 255 -11.67 -9.75 22.38
CA VAL A 255 -11.36 -8.58 21.53
C VAL A 255 -12.25 -7.38 21.80
N VAL A 256 -13.40 -7.51 22.48
CA VAL A 256 -14.47 -6.48 22.36
C VAL A 256 -14.49 -5.41 23.45
N ALA A 257 -13.93 -5.67 24.63
CA ALA A 257 -13.95 -4.68 25.72
C ALA A 257 -12.76 -3.71 25.61
N GLY A 258 -13.01 -2.49 25.11
CA GLY A 258 -12.05 -1.39 25.11
C GLY A 258 -11.06 -1.37 23.94
N SER A 259 -11.37 -2.07 22.84
CA SER A 259 -10.58 -2.08 21.60
C SER A 259 -11.13 -1.12 20.55
N THR A 260 -10.38 -0.92 19.49
CA THR A 260 -10.85 -0.21 18.28
C THR A 260 -11.52 -1.16 17.30
N VAL A 261 -12.47 -0.64 16.51
CA VAL A 261 -13.01 -1.28 15.30
C VAL A 261 -11.84 -1.74 14.43
N LYS A 262 -10.84 -0.88 14.21
CA LYS A 262 -9.67 -1.20 13.39
C LYS A 262 -8.93 -2.46 13.84
N GLU A 263 -8.66 -2.63 15.13
CA GLU A 263 -7.96 -3.80 15.66
C GLU A 263 -8.78 -5.08 15.47
N MET A 264 -10.07 -5.02 15.78
CA MET A 264 -10.98 -6.15 15.56
C MET A 264 -10.98 -6.57 14.09
N PHE A 265 -11.08 -5.61 13.17
CA PHE A 265 -11.16 -5.90 11.73
C PHE A 265 -9.83 -6.25 11.08
N SER A 266 -8.69 -5.75 11.58
CA SER A 266 -7.37 -6.22 11.15
C SER A 266 -7.24 -7.74 11.26
N LEU A 267 -7.83 -8.35 12.30
CA LEU A 267 -7.83 -9.79 12.49
C LEU A 267 -8.87 -10.48 11.58
N LEU A 268 -10.10 -9.96 11.52
CA LEU A 268 -11.19 -10.57 10.76
C LEU A 268 -10.94 -10.56 9.24
N LEU A 269 -10.31 -9.50 8.72
CA LEU A 269 -10.07 -9.33 7.28
C LEU A 269 -8.76 -9.98 6.80
N ALA A 270 -7.93 -10.54 7.69
CA ALA A 270 -6.60 -11.02 7.32
C ALA A 270 -6.65 -12.12 6.24
N GLU A 271 -7.55 -13.10 6.37
CA GLU A 271 -7.75 -14.17 5.39
C GLU A 271 -8.43 -13.64 4.12
N SER A 272 -9.45 -12.78 4.26
CA SER A 272 -10.13 -12.14 3.13
C SER A 272 -9.18 -11.32 2.25
N LEU A 273 -8.28 -10.56 2.87
CA LEU A 273 -7.26 -9.78 2.16
C LEU A 273 -6.21 -10.67 1.51
N LEU A 274 -5.90 -11.83 2.10
CA LEU A 274 -5.01 -12.81 1.50
C LEU A 274 -5.62 -13.46 0.24
N ILE A 275 -6.92 -13.76 0.27
CA ILE A 275 -7.64 -14.27 -0.91
C ILE A 275 -7.67 -13.21 -2.02
N ARG A 276 -7.91 -11.94 -1.65
CA ARG A 276 -7.97 -10.83 -2.61
C ARG A 276 -6.60 -10.48 -3.20
N TYR A 277 -5.56 -10.44 -2.35
CA TYR A 277 -4.21 -10.01 -2.72
C TYR A 277 -3.18 -11.09 -2.36
N PRO A 278 -3.20 -12.25 -3.04
CA PRO A 278 -2.34 -13.38 -2.69
C PRO A 278 -0.84 -13.06 -2.82
N GLU A 279 -0.48 -12.21 -3.78
CA GLU A 279 0.90 -11.83 -4.11
C GLU A 279 1.35 -10.55 -3.36
N HIS A 280 0.61 -10.11 -2.35
CA HIS A 280 0.98 -8.93 -1.57
C HIS A 280 2.21 -9.21 -0.68
N PRO A 281 3.30 -8.43 -0.74
CA PRO A 281 4.48 -8.63 0.11
C PRO A 281 4.17 -8.51 1.61
N TYR A 282 4.99 -9.16 2.44
CA TYR A 282 4.98 -8.98 3.90
C TYR A 282 6.17 -8.11 4.31
N PHE A 283 5.90 -6.86 4.71
CA PHE A 283 6.95 -5.96 5.18
C PHE A 283 7.27 -6.17 6.66
N GLY A 284 8.50 -5.89 7.07
CA GLY A 284 8.89 -5.98 8.49
C GLY A 284 8.26 -4.88 9.35
N ILE A 285 8.16 -3.67 8.80
CA ILE A 285 7.65 -2.45 9.44
C ILE A 285 6.84 -1.66 8.39
N GLU A 286 6.01 -0.70 8.81
CA GLU A 286 5.35 0.23 7.86
C GLU A 286 6.39 1.03 7.06
N LEU A 287 6.14 1.19 5.77
CA LEU A 287 7.02 1.91 4.85
C LEU A 287 6.65 3.41 4.80
N SER A 288 7.64 4.28 5.03
CA SER A 288 7.50 5.75 4.94
C SER A 288 8.23 6.33 3.71
N GLU A 289 7.93 7.58 3.36
CA GLU A 289 8.63 8.28 2.27
C GLU A 289 10.14 8.40 2.51
N GLU A 290 10.55 8.69 3.75
CA GLU A 290 11.97 8.78 4.14
C GLU A 290 12.74 7.48 3.87
N GLN A 291 12.11 6.33 4.10
CA GLN A 291 12.71 5.03 3.85
C GLN A 291 12.81 4.74 2.36
N VAL A 292 11.81 5.15 1.57
CA VAL A 292 11.87 5.04 0.10
C VAL A 292 13.01 5.89 -0.46
N ASP A 293 13.15 7.12 0.02
CA ASP A 293 14.21 8.02 -0.44
C ASP A 293 15.59 7.54 0.01
N THR A 294 15.71 6.99 1.22
CA THR A 294 16.97 6.41 1.70
C THR A 294 17.37 5.19 0.89
N LEU A 295 16.46 4.25 0.64
CA LEU A 295 16.73 3.09 -0.22
C LEU A 295 17.01 3.52 -1.67
N GLY A 296 16.28 4.50 -2.18
CA GLY A 296 16.52 5.14 -3.47
C GLY A 296 17.97 5.61 -3.62
N LYS A 297 18.45 6.39 -2.66
CA LYS A 297 19.79 7.00 -2.69
C LYS A 297 20.90 6.02 -2.33
N ASN A 298 20.77 5.30 -1.22
CA ASN A 298 21.86 4.49 -0.68
C ASN A 298 21.98 3.14 -1.38
N LEU A 299 20.85 2.44 -1.56
CA LEU A 299 20.84 1.10 -2.14
C LEU A 299 20.78 1.15 -3.67
N PHE A 300 19.71 1.74 -4.24
CA PHE A 300 19.47 1.70 -5.68
C PHE A 300 20.43 2.62 -6.46
N ALA A 301 20.72 3.82 -5.94
CA ALA A 301 21.71 4.70 -6.54
C ALA A 301 23.16 4.41 -6.08
N ARG A 302 23.36 3.35 -5.28
CA ARG A 302 24.65 2.82 -4.81
C ARG A 302 25.53 3.83 -4.06
N LEU A 303 24.95 4.81 -3.35
CA LEU A 303 25.75 5.76 -2.56
C LEU A 303 26.36 5.15 -1.29
N ASP A 304 25.60 4.31 -0.58
CA ASP A 304 26.08 3.64 0.64
C ASP A 304 25.31 2.31 0.86
N PRO A 305 25.40 1.37 -0.09
CA PRO A 305 24.55 0.18 -0.08
C PRO A 305 24.86 -0.75 1.09
N TYR A 306 26.09 -0.76 1.60
CA TYR A 306 26.56 -1.70 2.63
C TYR A 306 26.46 -1.17 4.05
N SER A 307 25.96 0.05 4.25
CA SER A 307 25.76 0.54 5.62
C SER A 307 24.79 -0.35 6.38
N PRO A 308 25.03 -0.61 7.69
CA PRO A 308 24.12 -1.44 8.49
C PRO A 308 22.67 -0.95 8.46
N PHE A 309 22.48 0.37 8.37
CA PHE A 309 21.16 1.00 8.27
C PHE A 309 20.48 0.67 6.93
N THR A 310 21.16 0.86 5.80
CA THR A 310 20.63 0.54 4.47
C THR A 310 20.36 -0.96 4.32
N GLN A 311 21.22 -1.81 4.87
CA GLN A 311 21.04 -3.27 4.88
C GLN A 311 19.81 -3.71 5.68
N THR A 312 19.57 -3.10 6.85
CA THR A 312 18.36 -3.34 7.66
C THR A 312 17.08 -2.91 6.91
N GLN A 313 17.14 -1.77 6.19
CA GLN A 313 16.02 -1.32 5.37
C GLN A 313 15.81 -2.21 4.13
N ALA A 314 16.89 -2.67 3.50
CA ALA A 314 16.83 -3.59 2.36
C ALA A 314 16.12 -4.90 2.75
N GLU A 315 16.48 -5.46 3.91
CA GLU A 315 15.80 -6.62 4.50
C GLU A 315 14.31 -6.37 4.76
N SER A 316 13.97 -5.22 5.32
CA SER A 316 12.60 -4.90 5.73
C SER A 316 11.66 -4.59 4.57
N TYR A 317 12.19 -4.04 3.46
CA TYR A 317 11.40 -3.44 2.39
C TYR A 317 11.72 -3.95 0.97
N ALA A 318 13.00 -4.07 0.62
CA ALA A 318 13.41 -4.49 -0.72
C ALA A 318 13.32 -6.01 -0.90
N LEU A 319 13.67 -6.79 0.13
CA LEU A 319 13.62 -8.25 0.12
C LEU A 319 12.20 -8.81 -0.02
N PRO A 320 11.16 -8.31 0.71
CA PRO A 320 9.78 -8.75 0.50
C PRO A 320 9.25 -8.49 -0.92
N LEU A 321 9.78 -7.46 -1.58
CA LEU A 321 9.49 -7.15 -2.99
C LEU A 321 10.38 -7.93 -3.96
N GLN A 322 11.31 -8.75 -3.45
CA GLN A 322 12.29 -9.53 -4.20
C GLN A 322 13.17 -8.64 -5.12
N LEU A 323 13.47 -7.41 -4.69
CA LEU A 323 14.33 -6.47 -5.42
C LEU A 323 15.82 -6.63 -5.11
N VAL A 324 16.13 -7.42 -4.08
CA VAL A 324 17.49 -7.71 -3.61
C VAL A 324 17.63 -9.20 -3.33
N SER A 325 18.85 -9.71 -3.44
CA SER A 325 19.24 -11.04 -2.99
C SER A 325 20.32 -10.95 -1.91
N ASN A 326 20.36 -11.94 -1.01
CA ASN A 326 21.38 -12.01 0.03
C ASN A 326 22.62 -12.72 -0.52
N VAL A 327 23.68 -11.95 -0.76
CA VAL A 327 24.98 -12.41 -1.22
C VAL A 327 25.97 -12.22 -0.09
N ASN A 328 26.50 -13.32 0.45
CA ASN A 328 27.50 -13.31 1.54
C ASN A 328 27.09 -12.52 2.80
N GLY A 329 25.79 -12.49 3.13
CA GLY A 329 25.28 -11.76 4.30
C GLY A 329 24.98 -10.29 4.04
N GLN A 330 25.10 -9.82 2.81
CA GLN A 330 24.73 -8.47 2.39
C GLN A 330 23.64 -8.55 1.31
N TYR A 331 22.66 -7.66 1.40
CA TYR A 331 21.61 -7.47 0.42
C TYR A 331 22.12 -6.61 -0.73
N GLU A 332 22.14 -7.17 -1.92
CA GLU A 332 22.53 -6.50 -3.16
C GLU A 332 21.35 -6.45 -4.13
N VAL A 333 21.27 -5.38 -4.94
CA VAL A 333 20.19 -5.22 -5.92
C VAL A 333 20.35 -6.29 -7.00
N ASP A 334 19.38 -7.19 -7.08
CA ASP A 334 19.42 -8.36 -7.96
C ASP A 334 18.03 -8.57 -8.57
N LEU A 335 17.92 -8.36 -9.88
CA LEU A 335 16.73 -8.67 -10.65
C LEU A 335 17.21 -9.55 -11.81
N PRO A 336 17.26 -10.88 -11.61
CA PRO A 336 17.88 -11.78 -12.57
C PRO A 336 17.09 -11.78 -13.88
N GLU A 337 17.78 -11.73 -15.01
CA GLU A 337 17.16 -11.59 -16.35
C GLU A 337 16.17 -12.71 -16.68
N GLY A 338 16.46 -13.94 -16.22
CA GLY A 338 15.67 -15.13 -16.55
C GLY A 338 14.49 -15.44 -15.62
N SER A 339 14.43 -14.83 -14.43
CA SER A 339 13.39 -15.12 -13.42
C SER A 339 13.07 -13.88 -12.60
N LEU A 340 12.56 -12.86 -13.28
CA LEU A 340 12.15 -11.63 -12.64
C LEU A 340 11.03 -11.87 -11.61
N PRO A 341 11.03 -11.14 -10.48
CA PRO A 341 9.91 -11.13 -9.54
C PRO A 341 8.59 -10.82 -10.24
N LEU A 342 7.47 -11.39 -9.76
CA LEU A 342 6.15 -11.24 -10.39
C LEU A 342 5.76 -9.76 -10.58
N ILE A 343 6.01 -8.93 -9.54
CA ILE A 343 5.70 -7.49 -9.55
C ILE A 343 6.57 -6.75 -10.58
N ALA A 344 7.88 -7.01 -10.60
CA ALA A 344 8.80 -6.40 -11.55
C ALA A 344 8.48 -6.81 -13.00
N SER A 345 8.13 -8.08 -13.20
CA SER A 345 7.71 -8.63 -14.50
C SER A 345 6.46 -7.94 -15.03
N GLU A 346 5.49 -7.65 -14.16
CA GLU A 346 4.27 -6.94 -14.55
C GLU A 346 4.55 -5.52 -15.04
N VAL A 347 5.49 -4.81 -14.39
CA VAL A 347 5.94 -3.49 -14.85
C VAL A 347 6.58 -3.59 -16.22
N LEU A 348 7.55 -4.50 -16.40
CA LEU A 348 8.27 -4.63 -17.66
C LEU A 348 7.36 -5.09 -18.79
N LYS A 349 6.41 -5.99 -18.51
CA LYS A 349 5.38 -6.39 -19.46
C LYS A 349 4.56 -5.18 -19.93
N ALA A 350 4.05 -4.38 -18.99
CA ALA A 350 3.24 -3.20 -19.30
C ALA A 350 3.99 -2.18 -20.17
N VAL A 351 5.29 -2.01 -19.97
CA VAL A 351 6.10 -1.10 -20.79
C VAL A 351 6.50 -1.73 -22.13
N SER A 352 6.74 -3.04 -22.17
CA SER A 352 7.10 -3.77 -23.40
C SER A 352 5.97 -3.89 -24.42
N GLU A 353 4.72 -3.76 -23.97
CA GLU A 353 3.52 -3.71 -24.82
C GLU A 353 3.41 -2.39 -25.60
N LEU A 354 4.24 -1.39 -25.27
CA LEU A 354 4.26 -0.09 -25.94
C LEU A 354 5.16 -0.08 -27.18
N ASP A 355 4.81 0.78 -28.15
CA ASP A 355 5.67 1.07 -29.30
C ASP A 355 7.02 1.66 -28.86
N LEU A 356 8.08 1.43 -29.65
CA LEU A 356 9.41 1.98 -29.40
C LEU A 356 9.36 3.52 -29.20
N GLY A 357 9.78 3.97 -28.02
CA GLY A 357 9.82 5.38 -27.64
C GLY A 357 8.50 5.94 -27.08
N ALA A 358 7.42 5.15 -27.07
CA ALA A 358 6.22 5.48 -26.33
C ALA A 358 6.46 5.34 -24.82
N SER A 359 5.64 6.03 -24.02
CA SER A 359 5.78 6.06 -22.56
C SER A 359 4.46 5.71 -21.88
N LEU A 360 4.55 5.03 -20.73
CA LEU A 360 3.43 4.65 -19.89
C LEU A 360 3.30 5.66 -18.76
N SER A 361 2.08 6.12 -18.46
CA SER A 361 1.87 6.98 -17.29
C SER A 361 2.11 6.19 -16.00
N ILE A 362 2.88 6.76 -15.06
CA ILE A 362 3.09 6.18 -13.73
C ILE A 362 1.76 5.94 -13.03
N ARG A 363 0.76 6.82 -13.22
CA ARG A 363 -0.57 6.66 -12.64
C ARG A 363 -1.28 5.41 -13.15
N GLN A 364 -1.15 5.09 -14.44
CA GLN A 364 -1.72 3.88 -15.02
C GLN A 364 -1.05 2.64 -14.45
N LEU A 365 0.28 2.66 -14.33
CA LEU A 365 1.01 1.56 -13.70
C LEU A 365 0.64 1.41 -12.22
N TYR A 366 0.50 2.52 -11.48
CA TYR A 366 0.10 2.50 -10.08
C TYR A 366 -1.28 1.87 -9.92
N ALA A 367 -2.21 2.16 -10.83
CA ALA A 367 -3.51 1.52 -10.86
C ALA A 367 -3.41 0.00 -11.11
N ARG A 368 -2.55 -0.41 -12.03
CA ARG A 368 -2.30 -1.82 -12.38
C ARG A 368 -1.64 -2.61 -11.25
N LEU A 369 -0.70 -2.02 -10.51
CA LEU A 369 -0.09 -2.69 -9.35
C LEU A 369 -0.94 -2.59 -8.07
N ARG A 370 -1.92 -1.68 -8.05
CA ARG A 370 -2.90 -1.53 -6.97
C ARG A 370 -4.03 -2.57 -7.07
N SER A 371 -4.28 -3.11 -8.26
CA SER A 371 -5.25 -4.17 -8.49
C SER A 371 -4.76 -5.54 -7.99
N GLU A 372 -5.67 -6.50 -8.02
CA GLU A 372 -5.38 -7.90 -7.74
C GLU A 372 -4.42 -8.45 -8.83
N PRO A 373 -3.45 -9.31 -8.48
CA PRO A 373 -3.28 -10.00 -7.20
C PRO A 373 -2.39 -9.26 -6.16
N PHE A 374 -1.88 -8.07 -6.48
CA PHE A 374 -0.81 -7.45 -5.69
C PHE A 374 -1.29 -6.51 -4.59
N GLY A 375 -2.26 -5.64 -4.89
CA GLY A 375 -2.76 -4.67 -3.93
C GLY A 375 -1.70 -3.68 -3.41
N LEU A 376 -0.68 -3.32 -4.18
CA LEU A 376 0.39 -2.42 -3.71
C LEU A 376 -0.10 -0.98 -3.55
N LYS A 377 0.48 -0.26 -2.57
CA LYS A 377 0.31 1.19 -2.43
C LYS A 377 1.45 1.94 -3.16
N ALA A 378 1.33 3.26 -3.24
CA ALA A 378 2.29 4.09 -3.99
C ALA A 378 3.75 3.91 -3.54
N LEU A 379 4.03 3.82 -2.23
CA LEU A 379 5.40 3.73 -1.72
C LEU A 379 6.13 2.43 -2.11
N PRO A 380 5.55 1.22 -1.92
CA PRO A 380 6.15 0.00 -2.45
C PRO A 380 6.30 0.01 -3.98
N GLN A 381 5.34 0.58 -4.71
CA GLN A 381 5.43 0.71 -6.16
C GLN A 381 6.61 1.61 -6.57
N LYS A 382 6.83 2.73 -5.87
CA LYS A 382 7.98 3.62 -6.08
C LYS A 382 9.31 2.87 -5.88
N LEU A 383 9.43 2.02 -4.86
CA LEU A 383 10.63 1.18 -4.66
C LEU A 383 10.90 0.25 -5.84
N VAL A 384 9.86 -0.44 -6.35
CA VAL A 384 9.98 -1.32 -7.52
C VAL A 384 10.48 -0.54 -8.73
N LEU A 385 9.90 0.64 -8.98
CA LEU A 385 10.32 1.46 -10.11
C LEU A 385 11.76 1.95 -9.96
N LEU A 386 12.18 2.39 -8.76
CA LEU A 386 13.55 2.82 -8.50
C LEU A 386 14.55 1.67 -8.71
N ALA A 387 14.22 0.45 -8.28
CA ALA A 387 15.04 -0.73 -8.52
C ALA A 387 15.20 -1.00 -10.02
N LEU A 388 14.10 -0.94 -10.79
CA LEU A 388 14.14 -1.13 -12.25
C LEU A 388 14.95 -0.05 -12.97
N VAL A 389 14.86 1.21 -12.53
CA VAL A 389 15.69 2.31 -13.05
C VAL A 389 17.16 2.07 -12.74
N SER A 390 17.49 1.64 -11.51
CA SER A 390 18.88 1.40 -11.11
C SER A 390 19.59 0.31 -11.93
N GLN A 391 18.82 -0.60 -12.53
CA GLN A 391 19.30 -1.66 -13.41
C GLN A 391 19.08 -1.37 -14.90
N TRP A 392 18.80 -0.13 -15.29
CA TRP A 392 18.60 0.25 -16.69
C TRP A 392 17.48 -0.54 -17.40
N ARG A 393 16.47 -1.01 -16.67
CA ARG A 393 15.33 -1.72 -17.27
C ARG A 393 14.23 -0.76 -17.73
N ILE A 394 14.12 0.37 -17.05
CA ILE A 394 13.22 1.49 -17.38
C ILE A 394 13.94 2.81 -17.14
N GLU A 395 13.39 3.88 -17.68
CA GLU A 395 13.77 5.25 -17.35
C GLU A 395 12.51 6.08 -17.07
N PHE A 396 12.62 7.08 -16.20
CA PHE A 396 11.53 8.02 -15.98
C PHE A 396 11.65 9.22 -16.92
N THR A 397 10.51 9.69 -17.40
CA THR A 397 10.42 10.86 -18.28
C THR A 397 9.37 11.84 -17.77
N SER A 398 9.63 13.13 -17.96
CA SER A 398 8.64 14.18 -17.73
C SER A 398 7.96 14.57 -19.05
N GLU A 399 6.68 14.94 -19.00
CA GLU A 399 6.02 15.58 -20.15
C GLU A 399 6.43 17.06 -20.30
N LEU A 400 6.83 17.68 -19.18
CA LEU A 400 7.07 19.12 -19.11
C LEU A 400 8.53 19.49 -19.34
N SER A 401 9.45 18.59 -18.99
CA SER A 401 10.89 18.75 -19.25
C SER A 401 11.41 17.63 -20.14
N SER A 402 12.49 17.92 -20.86
CA SER A 402 13.25 16.90 -21.60
C SER A 402 14.14 16.06 -20.68
N ASP A 403 13.96 16.15 -19.36
CA ASP A 403 14.80 15.46 -18.39
C ASP A 403 14.39 13.99 -18.31
N VAL A 404 15.40 13.14 -18.24
CA VAL A 404 15.26 11.70 -18.14
C VAL A 404 16.00 11.25 -16.89
N LEU A 405 15.30 10.57 -15.99
CA LEU A 405 15.94 9.93 -14.86
C LEU A 405 16.38 8.52 -15.26
N THR A 406 17.68 8.31 -15.21
CA THR A 406 18.32 7.01 -15.47
C THR A 406 19.07 6.55 -14.23
N ALA A 407 19.64 5.33 -14.25
CA ALA A 407 20.48 4.86 -13.15
C ALA A 407 21.63 5.83 -12.83
N ALA A 408 22.18 6.50 -13.85
CA ALA A 408 23.31 7.42 -13.68
C ALA A 408 22.93 8.72 -12.95
N THR A 409 21.71 9.22 -13.13
CA THR A 409 21.23 10.48 -12.54
C THR A 409 20.44 10.29 -11.24
N LEU A 410 20.15 9.05 -10.85
CA LEU A 410 19.39 8.70 -9.65
C LEU A 410 19.96 9.30 -8.36
N THR A 411 21.29 9.44 -8.25
CA THR A 411 21.96 10.00 -7.06
C THR A 411 21.78 11.51 -6.89
N THR A 412 21.58 12.22 -8.01
CA THR A 412 21.56 13.70 -8.04
C THR A 412 20.16 14.26 -8.00
N GLU A 413 19.15 13.42 -8.20
CA GLU A 413 17.77 13.85 -8.27
C GLU A 413 17.15 13.98 -6.88
N GLU A 414 16.61 15.16 -6.59
CA GLU A 414 15.99 15.44 -5.28
C GLU A 414 14.47 15.26 -5.33
N ASP A 415 13.82 15.47 -6.48
CA ASP A 415 12.38 15.36 -6.63
C ASP A 415 11.97 14.36 -7.72
N LEU A 416 11.58 13.17 -7.28
CA LEU A 416 11.05 12.11 -8.15
C LEU A 416 9.62 12.41 -8.64
N GLY A 417 8.91 13.37 -8.03
CA GLY A 417 7.53 13.72 -8.36
C GLY A 417 7.36 14.45 -9.68
N GLN A 418 8.43 15.04 -10.23
CA GLN A 418 8.39 15.74 -11.52
C GLN A 418 8.26 14.80 -12.73
N TYR A 419 8.57 13.52 -12.55
CA TYR A 419 8.44 12.52 -13.59
C TYR A 419 7.05 11.89 -13.53
N THR A 420 6.37 11.89 -14.67
CA THR A 420 4.97 11.42 -14.76
C THR A 420 4.84 10.14 -15.58
N HIS A 421 5.90 9.75 -16.30
CA HIS A 421 5.90 8.64 -17.25
C HIS A 421 7.14 7.76 -17.09
N ILE A 422 7.03 6.52 -17.55
CA ILE A 422 8.14 5.56 -17.68
C ILE A 422 8.19 5.03 -19.10
N ARG A 423 9.38 4.61 -19.54
CA ARG A 423 9.56 3.86 -20.79
C ARG A 423 10.74 2.91 -20.70
N ILE A 424 10.84 1.98 -21.64
CA ILE A 424 12.08 1.21 -21.84
C ILE A 424 13.15 2.21 -22.30
N PRO A 425 14.38 2.14 -21.76
CA PRO A 425 15.44 3.03 -22.21
C PRO A 425 15.62 2.84 -23.71
N THR A 426 15.36 3.90 -24.46
CA THR A 426 15.77 3.92 -25.85
C THR A 426 17.28 3.99 -25.81
N THR A 427 17.94 2.84 -26.01
CA THR A 427 19.38 2.81 -26.18
C THR A 427 19.71 3.87 -27.23
N ILE A 428 20.41 4.93 -26.83
CA ILE A 428 20.76 5.98 -27.77
C ILE A 428 21.58 5.26 -28.83
N SER A 429 21.06 5.22 -30.05
CA SER A 429 21.75 4.55 -31.15
C SER A 429 22.98 5.38 -31.46
N HIS A 430 24.09 5.07 -30.80
CA HIS A 430 25.36 5.72 -31.05
C HIS A 430 25.86 5.29 -32.43
N PRO A 431 26.43 6.21 -33.23
CA PRO A 431 26.97 5.84 -34.53
C PRO A 431 28.10 4.81 -34.35
N PRO A 432 28.28 3.86 -35.29
CA PRO A 432 29.30 2.81 -35.18
C PRO A 432 30.72 3.34 -34.88
N LYS A 433 31.02 4.55 -35.37
CA LYS A 433 32.29 5.23 -35.09
C LYS A 433 32.45 5.61 -33.61
N ALA A 434 31.38 6.09 -32.97
CA ALA A 434 31.43 6.38 -31.53
C ALA A 434 31.59 5.10 -30.71
N LEU A 435 30.94 4.00 -31.13
CA LEU A 435 31.11 2.69 -30.50
C LEU A 435 32.55 2.18 -30.58
N SER A 436 33.20 2.32 -31.74
CA SER A 436 34.61 1.90 -31.91
C SER A 436 35.58 2.81 -31.15
N GLU A 437 35.33 4.13 -31.13
CA GLU A 437 36.10 5.09 -30.34
C GLU A 437 36.01 4.77 -28.83
N TRP A 438 34.81 4.49 -28.31
CA TRP A 438 34.62 4.11 -26.91
C TRP A 438 35.19 2.75 -26.56
N PHE A 439 35.07 1.74 -27.44
CA PHE A 439 35.75 0.46 -27.23
C PHE A 439 37.26 0.65 -27.12
N SER A 440 37.85 1.45 -28.02
CA SER A 440 39.29 1.75 -28.01
C SER A 440 39.69 2.49 -26.74
N LEU A 441 38.83 3.42 -26.29
CA LEU A 441 39.01 4.20 -25.07
C LEU A 441 38.97 3.33 -23.80
N LEU A 442 38.07 2.35 -23.74
CA LEU A 442 37.92 1.42 -22.60
C LEU A 442 39.05 0.39 -22.53
N THR A 443 39.37 -0.22 -23.67
CA THR A 443 40.28 -1.38 -23.72
C THR A 443 41.74 -1.00 -24.00
N GLY A 444 41.99 0.24 -24.45
CA GLY A 444 43.30 0.69 -24.91
C GLY A 444 43.75 0.04 -26.22
N GLN A 445 42.90 -0.72 -26.90
CA GLN A 445 43.22 -1.31 -28.20
C GLN A 445 43.06 -0.27 -29.30
N GLU A 446 44.16 0.04 -29.98
CA GLU A 446 44.14 0.91 -31.15
C GLU A 446 43.75 0.12 -32.41
N GLY A 447 42.69 0.56 -33.11
CA GLY A 447 42.30 -0.02 -34.39
C GLY A 447 40.90 0.39 -34.83
N ASP A 448 40.69 0.51 -36.14
CA ASP A 448 39.35 0.75 -36.71
C ASP A 448 38.61 -0.59 -36.72
N ILE A 449 37.80 -0.84 -35.69
CA ILE A 449 37.16 -2.13 -35.50
C ILE A 449 35.85 -2.18 -36.26
N ASP A 450 35.74 -3.17 -37.15
CA ASP A 450 34.54 -3.41 -37.92
C ASP A 450 33.49 -4.19 -37.10
N LEU A 451 32.50 -3.44 -36.58
CA LEU A 451 31.33 -3.94 -35.85
C LEU A 451 30.43 -4.88 -36.69
N ILE A 452 30.54 -4.85 -38.03
CA ILE A 452 29.74 -5.69 -38.93
C ILE A 452 30.39 -7.06 -39.09
N SER A 453 31.72 -7.12 -39.15
CA SER A 453 32.44 -8.38 -39.32
C SER A 453 32.36 -9.26 -38.07
N ARG A 454 32.22 -10.58 -38.29
CA ARG A 454 32.31 -11.56 -37.19
C ARG A 454 33.63 -11.46 -36.43
N SER A 455 34.74 -11.27 -37.16
CA SER A 455 36.07 -11.13 -36.57
C SER A 455 36.17 -9.90 -35.67
N GLY A 456 35.60 -8.76 -36.08
CA GLY A 456 35.58 -7.55 -35.26
C GLY A 456 34.70 -7.69 -34.02
N ARG A 457 33.54 -8.34 -34.13
CA ARG A 457 32.70 -8.67 -32.96
C ARG A 457 33.39 -9.59 -31.96
N GLU A 458 34.10 -10.62 -32.44
CA GLU A 458 34.91 -11.49 -31.58
C GLU A 458 36.07 -10.72 -30.93
N GLN A 459 36.71 -9.80 -31.65
CA GLN A 459 37.74 -8.93 -31.07
C GLN A 459 37.18 -8.03 -29.96
N ILE A 460 36.00 -7.44 -30.16
CA ILE A 460 35.32 -6.63 -29.15
C ILE A 460 35.00 -7.46 -27.92
N ARG A 461 34.42 -8.65 -28.12
CA ARG A 461 34.08 -9.56 -27.01
C ARG A 461 35.32 -9.91 -26.18
N ASN A 462 36.43 -10.26 -26.84
CA ASN A 462 37.68 -10.56 -26.15
C ASN A 462 38.29 -9.36 -25.43
N GLY A 463 38.25 -8.16 -26.04
CA GLY A 463 38.76 -6.93 -25.43
C GLY A 463 37.96 -6.52 -24.20
N LEU A 464 36.63 -6.57 -24.28
CA LEU A 464 35.74 -6.28 -23.15
C LEU A 464 35.86 -7.33 -22.04
N GLN A 465 36.01 -8.61 -22.39
CA GLN A 465 36.29 -9.65 -21.41
C GLN A 465 37.59 -9.38 -20.65
N ALA A 466 38.69 -9.08 -21.36
CA ALA A 466 39.96 -8.78 -20.71
C ALA A 466 39.89 -7.53 -19.81
N TRP A 467 39.15 -6.51 -20.25
CA TRP A 467 38.86 -5.32 -19.45
C TRP A 467 38.06 -5.66 -18.18
N GLN A 468 37.02 -6.50 -18.30
CA GLN A 468 36.21 -6.93 -17.16
C GLN A 468 37.02 -7.77 -16.18
N GLU A 469 37.84 -8.71 -16.67
CA GLU A 469 38.74 -9.50 -15.85
C GLU A 469 39.70 -8.59 -15.07
N ASN A 470 40.24 -7.55 -15.71
CA ASN A 470 41.07 -6.56 -15.03
C ASN A 470 40.29 -5.81 -13.95
N TRP A 471 39.06 -5.34 -14.23
CA TRP A 471 38.19 -4.70 -13.24
C TRP A 471 37.92 -5.60 -12.02
N VAL A 472 37.55 -6.85 -12.25
CA VAL A 472 37.29 -7.83 -11.17
C VAL A 472 38.58 -8.10 -10.37
N ASN A 473 39.72 -8.24 -11.04
CA ASN A 473 41.02 -8.48 -10.38
C ASN A 473 41.50 -7.32 -9.51
N LEU A 474 41.07 -6.08 -9.78
CA LEU A 474 41.38 -4.96 -8.89
C LEU A 474 40.79 -5.15 -7.49
N ALA A 475 39.70 -5.92 -7.37
CA ALA A 475 39.05 -6.31 -6.12
C ALA A 475 38.89 -5.13 -5.15
N ILE A 476 38.45 -3.97 -5.67
CA ILE A 476 38.46 -2.70 -4.94
C ILE A 476 37.61 -2.80 -3.66
N ALA A 477 36.43 -3.42 -3.73
CA ALA A 477 35.56 -3.64 -2.58
C ALA A 477 36.27 -4.45 -1.48
N ASP A 478 36.81 -5.62 -1.82
CA ASP A 478 37.54 -6.48 -0.87
C ASP A 478 38.76 -5.78 -0.25
N ARG A 479 39.47 -4.98 -1.04
CA ARG A 479 40.63 -4.21 -0.57
C ARG A 479 40.22 -3.09 0.39
N LEU A 480 39.03 -2.53 0.22
CA LEU A 480 38.48 -1.49 1.08
C LEU A 480 37.97 -2.02 2.41
N GLU A 481 37.31 -3.17 2.43
CA GLU A 481 36.84 -3.79 3.68
C GLU A 481 38.00 -4.17 4.61
N ARG A 482 39.19 -4.39 4.05
CA ARG A 482 40.42 -4.67 4.82
C ARG A 482 41.09 -3.42 5.37
N LEU A 483 40.61 -2.22 5.04
CA LEU A 483 41.23 -1.00 5.54
C LEU A 483 40.89 -0.75 7.00
N PRO A 484 41.85 -0.27 7.80
CA PRO A 484 41.55 0.23 9.13
C PRO A 484 40.61 1.44 9.04
N VAL A 485 39.65 1.52 9.97
CA VAL A 485 38.62 2.58 10.02
C VAL A 485 39.23 3.99 9.97
N ASP A 486 40.40 4.17 10.58
CA ASP A 486 41.11 5.44 10.63
C ASP A 486 41.72 5.88 9.29
N GLY A 487 41.83 4.98 8.31
CA GLY A 487 42.41 5.24 7.00
C GLY A 487 41.41 5.74 5.96
N VAL A 488 40.11 5.70 6.25
CA VAL A 488 39.07 5.99 5.27
C VAL A 488 38.46 7.37 5.50
N THR A 489 38.75 8.31 4.58
CA THR A 489 38.19 9.66 4.62
C THR A 489 36.87 9.74 3.83
N THR A 490 36.03 10.73 4.14
CA THR A 490 34.80 11.00 3.36
C THR A 490 35.07 11.19 1.88
N ARG A 491 36.18 11.83 1.52
CA ARG A 491 36.58 12.04 0.12
C ARG A 491 36.92 10.71 -0.56
N LEU A 492 37.65 9.82 0.13
CA LEU A 492 37.98 8.50 -0.40
C LEU A 492 36.70 7.69 -0.64
N TRP A 493 35.77 7.72 0.32
CA TRP A 493 34.44 7.10 0.18
C TRP A 493 33.69 7.60 -1.06
N GLN A 494 33.64 8.92 -1.28
CA GLN A 494 33.00 9.50 -2.47
C GLN A 494 33.64 9.01 -3.78
N MET A 495 34.97 8.94 -3.84
CA MET A 495 35.67 8.43 -5.02
C MET A 495 35.35 6.96 -5.29
N ILE A 496 35.30 6.14 -4.25
CA ILE A 496 34.94 4.72 -4.36
C ILE A 496 33.53 4.57 -4.94
N VAL A 497 32.57 5.30 -4.37
CA VAL A 497 31.17 5.30 -4.81
C VAL A 497 31.07 5.70 -6.27
N SER A 498 31.74 6.78 -6.67
CA SER A 498 31.78 7.24 -8.05
C SER A 498 32.38 6.19 -8.99
N CYS A 499 33.54 5.63 -8.66
CA CYS A 499 34.20 4.60 -9.48
C CYS A 499 33.31 3.36 -9.62
N ARG A 500 32.77 2.84 -8.51
CA ARG A 500 31.89 1.66 -8.53
C ARG A 500 30.64 1.91 -9.37
N ARG A 501 29.97 3.05 -9.20
CA ARG A 501 28.77 3.38 -9.98
C ARG A 501 29.00 3.24 -11.48
N TYR A 502 30.09 3.81 -11.98
CA TYR A 502 30.39 3.79 -13.41
C TYR A 502 30.91 2.45 -13.88
N PHE A 503 31.92 1.91 -13.21
CA PHE A 503 32.62 0.71 -13.67
C PHE A 503 31.83 -0.57 -13.39
N ASP A 504 31.06 -0.66 -12.31
CA ASP A 504 30.16 -1.80 -12.08
C ASP A 504 29.01 -1.81 -13.10
N ALA A 505 28.46 -0.65 -13.47
CA ALA A 505 27.43 -0.55 -14.51
C ALA A 505 27.97 -0.99 -15.88
N ALA A 506 29.16 -0.49 -16.26
CA ALA A 506 29.84 -0.93 -17.47
C ALA A 506 30.19 -2.44 -17.42
N SER A 507 30.66 -2.95 -16.28
CA SER A 507 30.95 -4.38 -16.07
C SER A 507 29.70 -5.26 -16.20
N SER A 508 28.55 -4.79 -15.72
CA SER A 508 27.28 -5.49 -15.87
C SER A 508 26.90 -5.63 -17.35
N ALA A 509 27.04 -4.56 -18.15
CA ALA A 509 26.78 -4.61 -19.59
C ALA A 509 27.72 -5.59 -20.32
N VAL A 510 29.00 -5.65 -19.92
CA VAL A 510 29.94 -6.66 -20.45
C VAL A 510 29.52 -8.07 -20.05
N THR A 511 29.06 -8.28 -18.83
CA THR A 511 28.58 -9.60 -18.36
C THR A 511 27.42 -10.10 -19.22
N SER A 512 26.41 -9.26 -19.45
CA SER A 512 25.27 -9.62 -20.30
C SER A 512 25.68 -9.90 -21.76
N LEU A 513 26.69 -9.19 -22.28
CA LEU A 513 27.26 -9.50 -23.59
C LEU A 513 27.93 -10.88 -23.64
N LEU A 514 28.68 -11.25 -22.59
CA LEU A 514 29.39 -12.53 -22.50
C LEU A 514 28.44 -13.70 -22.29
N ASN A 515 27.33 -13.48 -21.57
CA ASN A 515 26.24 -14.45 -21.40
C ASN A 515 25.33 -14.58 -22.64
N GLU A 516 25.60 -13.78 -23.68
CA GLU A 516 24.81 -13.73 -24.93
C GLU A 516 23.36 -13.23 -24.74
N GLU A 517 23.11 -12.48 -23.67
CA GLU A 517 21.82 -11.87 -23.37
C GLU A 517 21.54 -10.66 -24.27
N ILE A 518 22.59 -9.90 -24.62
CA ILE A 518 22.51 -8.70 -25.46
C ILE A 518 23.54 -8.71 -26.60
N ALA A 519 23.25 -7.98 -27.67
CA ALA A 519 24.16 -7.80 -28.80
C ALA A 519 25.34 -6.88 -28.43
N VAL A 520 26.45 -6.99 -29.19
CA VAL A 520 27.68 -6.20 -28.99
C VAL A 520 27.40 -4.70 -29.02
N GLU A 521 26.60 -4.25 -29.98
CA GLU A 521 26.25 -2.85 -30.17
C GLU A 521 25.46 -2.31 -28.97
N THR A 522 24.48 -3.08 -28.50
CA THR A 522 23.68 -2.73 -27.32
C THR A 522 24.53 -2.64 -26.06
N ALA A 523 25.44 -3.60 -25.86
CA ALA A 523 26.37 -3.58 -24.73
C ALA A 523 27.28 -2.34 -24.76
N LEU A 524 27.85 -2.01 -25.91
CA LEU A 524 28.68 -0.81 -26.06
C LEU A 524 27.87 0.47 -25.80
N CYS A 525 26.64 0.57 -26.32
CA CYS A 525 25.78 1.71 -26.01
C CYS A 525 25.51 1.83 -24.50
N GLN A 526 25.17 0.73 -23.82
CA GLN A 526 24.94 0.73 -22.37
C GLN A 526 26.19 1.17 -21.59
N ILE A 527 27.37 0.75 -22.03
CA ILE A 527 28.63 1.21 -21.42
C ILE A 527 28.78 2.72 -21.63
N ILE A 528 28.58 3.24 -22.84
CA ILE A 528 28.64 4.68 -23.13
C ILE A 528 27.66 5.46 -22.26
N ASP A 529 26.43 4.96 -22.16
CA ASP A 529 25.33 5.58 -21.41
C ASP A 529 25.61 5.55 -19.89
N SER A 530 26.35 4.56 -19.38
CA SER A 530 26.80 4.54 -17.98
C SER A 530 27.67 5.75 -17.64
N PHE A 531 28.43 6.28 -18.59
CA PHE A 531 29.23 7.51 -18.47
C PHE A 531 28.50 8.75 -19.03
N GLY A 532 27.19 8.65 -19.29
CA GLY A 532 26.36 9.72 -19.84
C GLY A 532 26.78 10.18 -21.24
N GLY A 533 27.47 9.34 -22.01
CA GLY A 533 27.95 9.64 -23.36
C GLY A 533 29.03 10.72 -23.43
N LYS A 534 29.72 11.03 -22.32
CA LYS A 534 30.72 12.10 -22.25
C LYS A 534 32.08 11.55 -21.87
N ASP A 535 33.05 11.69 -22.76
CA ASP A 535 34.45 11.29 -22.54
C ASP A 535 35.04 11.94 -21.29
N ALA A 536 34.65 13.18 -20.98
CA ALA A 536 35.10 13.90 -19.80
C ALA A 536 34.71 13.19 -18.49
N ILE A 537 33.54 12.56 -18.42
CA ILE A 537 33.09 11.80 -17.25
C ILE A 537 33.92 10.52 -17.12
N TYR A 538 34.16 9.83 -18.24
CA TYR A 538 35.02 8.65 -18.26
C TYR A 538 36.44 8.96 -17.78
N PHE A 539 37.10 9.97 -18.35
CA PHE A 539 38.46 10.34 -17.95
C PHE A 539 38.54 10.77 -16.48
N HIS A 540 37.51 11.47 -15.99
CA HIS A 540 37.43 11.82 -14.58
C HIS A 540 37.34 10.56 -13.70
N ALA A 541 36.47 9.60 -14.04
CA ALA A 541 36.31 8.34 -13.31
C ALA A 541 37.59 7.48 -13.36
N VAL A 542 38.28 7.42 -14.50
CA VAL A 542 39.58 6.72 -14.64
C VAL A 542 40.66 7.38 -13.76
N ASN A 543 40.69 8.72 -13.72
CA ASN A 543 41.62 9.43 -12.86
C ASN A 543 41.33 9.18 -11.37
N GLU A 544 40.05 9.20 -10.96
CA GLU A 544 39.67 8.84 -9.59
C GLU A 544 40.06 7.40 -9.25
N LEU A 545 39.81 6.45 -10.18
CA LEU A 545 40.18 5.06 -10.03
C LEU A 545 41.71 4.89 -9.88
N THR A 546 42.48 5.61 -10.69
CA THR A 546 43.95 5.58 -10.62
C THR A 546 44.46 6.09 -9.27
N ILE A 547 43.91 7.21 -8.78
CA ILE A 547 44.25 7.74 -7.46
C ILE A 547 43.88 6.73 -6.37
N LEU A 548 42.71 6.09 -6.49
CA LEU A 548 42.24 5.08 -5.54
C LEU A 548 43.15 3.86 -5.51
N ILE A 549 43.55 3.32 -6.67
CA ILE A 549 44.48 2.19 -6.78
C ILE A 549 45.83 2.56 -6.15
N ASN A 550 46.41 3.70 -6.54
CA ASN A 550 47.68 4.17 -5.99
C ASN A 550 47.62 4.33 -4.47
N PHE A 551 46.51 4.86 -3.95
CA PHE A 551 46.29 4.97 -2.51
C PHE A 551 46.22 3.58 -1.84
N LEU A 552 45.44 2.65 -2.39
CA LEU A 552 45.29 1.29 -1.86
C LEU A 552 46.59 0.47 -1.94
N GLU A 553 47.48 0.78 -2.88
CA GLU A 553 48.80 0.15 -3.00
C GLU A 553 49.82 0.76 -2.01
N TRP A 554 49.75 2.07 -1.80
CA TRP A 554 50.65 2.78 -0.88
C TRP A 554 50.27 2.56 0.60
N LEU A 555 48.99 2.40 0.91
CA LEU A 555 48.48 2.37 2.28
C LEU A 555 49.10 1.28 3.18
N PRO A 556 49.31 0.02 2.74
CA PRO A 556 49.99 -0.98 3.56
C PRO A 556 51.39 -0.52 4.02
N PHE A 557 52.16 0.10 3.13
CA PHE A 557 53.50 0.62 3.44
C PHE A 557 53.43 1.79 4.44
N PHE A 558 52.43 2.68 4.30
CA PHE A 558 52.21 3.75 5.25
C PHE A 558 51.88 3.22 6.65
N LEU A 559 50.99 2.23 6.74
CA LEU A 559 50.60 1.62 8.02
C LEU A 559 51.78 0.92 8.68
N GLU A 560 52.57 0.15 7.94
CA GLU A 560 53.78 -0.49 8.46
C GLU A 560 54.81 0.54 8.96
N THR A 561 55.01 1.62 8.20
CA THR A 561 55.93 2.71 8.59
C THR A 561 55.43 3.43 9.84
N LYS A 562 54.12 3.72 9.92
CA LYS A 562 53.49 4.34 11.09
C LYS A 562 53.65 3.45 12.31
N ASP A 563 53.35 2.15 12.21
CA ASP A 563 53.47 1.20 13.31
C ASP A 563 54.92 1.04 13.77
N TYR A 564 55.88 1.01 12.84
CA TYR A 564 57.31 1.01 13.16
C TYR A 564 57.73 2.27 13.93
N ILE A 565 57.33 3.46 13.45
CA ILE A 565 57.64 4.74 14.11
C ILE A 565 56.99 4.79 15.50
N LEU A 566 55.74 4.33 15.64
CA LEU A 566 55.04 4.33 16.92
C LEU A 566 55.64 3.30 17.90
N SER A 567 56.15 2.16 17.43
CA SER A 567 56.73 1.09 18.26
C SER A 567 58.23 1.24 18.55
N ALA A 568 58.97 2.08 17.81
CA ALA A 568 60.39 2.32 18.05
C ALA A 568 60.65 2.91 19.45
N GLU A 569 61.82 2.69 20.06
CA GLU A 569 62.16 3.41 21.31
C GLU A 569 62.26 4.92 21.06
N ARG A 570 61.95 5.74 22.08
CA ARG A 570 62.13 7.20 21.96
C ARG A 570 63.58 7.51 21.67
N THR A 571 63.79 8.28 20.62
CA THR A 571 65.11 8.75 20.25
C THR A 571 65.49 9.94 21.13
N SER A 572 66.80 10.17 21.29
CA SER A 572 67.30 11.38 21.97
C SER A 572 67.23 12.64 21.11
N ASP A 573 66.70 12.54 19.88
CA ASP A 573 66.58 13.64 18.93
C ASP A 573 65.18 14.27 19.02
N SER A 574 65.13 15.51 19.49
CA SER A 574 63.87 16.24 19.66
C SER A 574 63.15 16.53 18.34
N GLN A 575 63.84 16.60 17.20
CA GLN A 575 63.16 16.81 15.92
C GLN A 575 62.40 15.57 15.48
N ILE A 576 62.99 14.39 15.68
CA ILE A 576 62.35 13.10 15.38
C ILE A 576 61.13 12.89 16.29
N GLU A 577 61.22 13.23 17.57
CA GLU A 577 60.09 13.07 18.52
C GLU A 577 58.94 14.06 18.26
N VAL A 578 59.20 15.22 17.65
CA VAL A 578 58.16 16.18 17.25
C VAL A 578 57.37 15.66 16.04
N GLU A 579 58.02 15.02 15.07
CA GLU A 579 57.31 14.39 13.93
C GLU A 579 56.60 13.08 14.31
N ARG A 580 56.94 12.52 15.47
CA ARG A 580 56.34 11.31 16.05
C ARG A 580 55.03 11.56 16.82
N SER A 581 54.81 12.81 17.22
CA SER A 581 53.65 13.29 18.00
C SER A 581 52.52 13.75 17.08
#